data_AF-A0A0G4GBC5-F1
#
_entry.id   AF-A0A0G4GBC5-F1
#
_cell.length_a   1.000
_cell.length_b   1.000
_cell.length_c   1.000
_cell.angle_alpha   90.00
_cell.angle_beta   90.00
_cell.angle_gamma   90.00
#
_symmetry.space_group_name_H-M   'P 1'
#
loop_
_entity.id
_entity.type
_entity.pdbx_description
1 polymer ?
#
loop_
_entity_poly.entity_id
_entity_poly.type
_entity_poly.pdbx_seq_one_letter_code
_entity_poly.pdbx_strand_id
1 'polypeptide(L)' 'QLPEDWRCPQCRGSKTGFQPITEEVAGYYENKDYGIGFNTWTANQKSLLIYGGLAFGFTLFMAGYLLQ' A
#
# COMPACT_ATOMS: atom_id res chain seq x y z
N GLN A 1 14.86 -5.69 -11.16
CA GLN A 1 16.23 -5.19 -11.47
C GLN A 1 16.44 -5.35 -12.98
N LEU A 2 17.15 -4.42 -13.63
CA LEU A 2 17.39 -4.47 -15.10
C LEU A 2 18.39 -5.58 -15.46
N PRO A 3 18.31 -6.20 -16.66
CA PRO A 3 19.31 -7.15 -17.17
C PRO A 3 20.74 -6.55 -17.21
N GLU A 4 21.76 -7.40 -17.19
CA GLU A 4 23.17 -6.94 -17.26
C GLU A 4 23.53 -6.33 -18.63
N ASP A 5 22.94 -6.84 -19.69
CA ASP A 5 23.15 -6.42 -21.08
C ASP A 5 22.24 -5.25 -21.50
N TRP A 6 21.44 -4.71 -20.58
CA TRP A 6 20.57 -3.58 -20.86
C TRP A 6 21.34 -2.39 -21.44
N ARG A 7 20.71 -1.72 -22.40
CA ARG A 7 21.17 -0.49 -23.04
C ARG A 7 20.06 0.53 -23.02
N CYS A 8 20.42 1.80 -22.81
CA CYS A 8 19.43 2.88 -22.87
C CYS A 8 18.82 2.96 -24.27
N PRO A 9 17.49 2.90 -24.43
CA PRO A 9 16.85 2.92 -25.75
C PRO A 9 17.05 4.26 -26.47
N GLN A 10 17.34 5.34 -25.75
CA GLN A 10 17.54 6.68 -26.31
C GLN A 10 18.98 6.91 -26.78
N CYS A 11 19.96 6.64 -25.92
CA CYS A 11 21.37 6.99 -26.15
C CYS A 11 22.32 5.79 -26.28
N ARG A 12 21.81 4.56 -26.11
CA ARG A 12 22.58 3.30 -26.13
C ARG A 12 23.69 3.21 -25.07
N GLY A 13 23.69 4.08 -24.06
CA GLY A 13 24.61 3.98 -22.93
C GLY A 13 24.47 2.66 -22.16
N SER A 14 25.56 2.21 -21.53
CA SER A 14 25.57 1.02 -20.67
C SER A 14 24.85 1.28 -19.36
N LYS A 15 24.27 0.23 -18.76
CA LYS A 15 23.64 0.27 -17.44
C LYS A 15 24.52 0.92 -16.36
N THR A 16 25.83 0.71 -16.41
CA THR A 16 26.81 1.27 -15.46
C THR A 16 26.92 2.79 -15.48
N GLY A 17 26.51 3.44 -16.57
CA GLY A 17 26.50 4.90 -16.68
C GLY A 17 25.26 5.58 -16.10
N PHE A 18 24.31 4.81 -15.56
CA PHE A 18 23.06 5.32 -14.98
C PHE A 18 23.04 5.09 -13.48
N GLN A 19 22.54 6.08 -12.75
CA GLN A 19 22.24 5.95 -11.33
C GLN A 19 20.72 5.93 -11.14
N PRO A 20 20.21 5.04 -10.26
CA PRO A 20 18.80 5.09 -9.89
C PRO A 20 18.54 6.40 -9.13
N ILE A 21 17.62 7.21 -9.64
CA ILE A 21 17.11 8.37 -8.93
C ILE A 21 15.76 7.98 -8.35
N THR A 22 15.69 7.89 -7.03
CA THR A 22 14.42 7.81 -6.30
C THR A 22 14.07 9.21 -5.85
N GLU A 23 13.08 9.83 -6.48
CA GLU A 23 12.52 11.07 -5.98
C GLU A 23 11.34 10.77 -5.06
N GLU A 24 11.38 11.30 -3.84
CA GLU A 24 10.17 11.42 -3.06
C GLU A 24 9.32 12.51 -3.72
N VAL A 25 8.16 12.13 -4.25
CA VAL A 25 7.21 13.09 -4.82
C VAL A 25 6.76 14.01 -3.70
N ALA A 26 7.27 15.24 -3.71
CA ALA A 26 6.96 16.27 -2.73
C ALA A 26 5.43 16.41 -2.59
N GLY A 27 4.95 16.32 -1.35
CA GLY A 27 3.53 16.37 -0.99
C GLY A 27 2.86 15.02 -0.70
N TYR A 28 3.37 13.88 -1.19
CA TYR A 28 2.83 12.57 -0.76
C TYR A 28 3.44 12.13 0.58
N TYR A 29 4.74 12.36 0.76
CA TYR A 29 5.42 11.98 2.01
C TYR A 29 4.89 12.75 3.23
N GLU A 30 4.63 14.05 3.09
CA GLU A 30 4.07 14.88 4.16
C GLU A 30 2.64 14.47 4.54
N ASN A 31 1.85 14.01 3.56
CA ASN A 31 0.46 13.60 3.75
C ASN A 31 0.30 12.11 4.07
N LYS A 32 1.40 11.34 4.19
CA LYS A 32 1.35 9.90 4.46
C LYS A 32 0.69 9.57 5.81
N ASP A 33 0.78 10.49 6.76
CA ASP A 33 0.22 10.35 8.11
C ASP A 33 -1.03 11.22 8.34
N TYR A 34 -1.57 11.87 7.29
CA TYR A 34 -2.75 12.72 7.42
C TYR A 34 -4.00 11.88 7.75
N GLY A 35 -4.86 12.40 8.62
CA GLY A 35 -6.11 11.76 9.02
C GLY A 35 -5.98 10.78 10.19
N ILE A 36 -6.90 9.84 10.26
CA ILE A 36 -6.90 8.78 11.29
C ILE A 36 -5.90 7.74 10.81
N GLY A 37 -4.89 7.40 11.64
CA GLY A 37 -3.62 6.70 11.31
C GLY A 37 -3.65 5.35 10.56
N PHE A 38 -4.73 5.01 9.86
CA PHE A 38 -4.86 3.88 8.94
C PHE A 38 -4.02 4.02 7.67
N ASN A 39 -3.48 5.20 7.35
CA ASN A 39 -2.65 5.39 6.16
C ASN A 39 -1.27 4.71 6.26
N THR A 40 -0.80 4.44 7.47
CA THR A 40 0.45 3.70 7.73
C THR A 40 0.27 2.18 7.78
N TRP A 41 -0.96 1.69 7.71
CA TRP A 41 -1.25 0.27 7.85
C TRP A 41 -0.89 -0.52 6.60
N THR A 42 -0.40 -1.73 6.81
CA THR A 42 -0.25 -2.73 5.75
C THR A 42 -1.62 -3.09 5.14
N ALA A 43 -1.63 -3.55 3.89
CA ALA A 43 -2.86 -4.01 3.22
C ALA A 43 -3.60 -5.10 4.03
N ASN A 44 -2.86 -5.98 4.70
CA ASN A 44 -3.42 -7.05 5.53
C ASN A 44 -4.10 -6.50 6.78
N GLN A 45 -3.53 -5.50 7.45
CA GLN A 45 -4.15 -4.87 8.62
C GLN A 45 -5.46 -4.15 8.26
N LYS A 46 -5.49 -3.43 7.14
CA LYS A 46 -6.72 -2.80 6.64
C LYS A 46 -7.80 -3.84 6.32
N SER A 47 -7.40 -4.92 5.65
CA SER A 47 -8.31 -6.03 5.31
C SER A 47 -8.89 -6.69 6.57
N LEU A 48 -8.05 -6.93 7.59
CA LEU A 48 -8.50 -7.51 8.85
C LEU A 48 -9.52 -6.62 9.56
N LEU A 49 -9.31 -5.30 9.61
CA LEU A 49 -10.27 -4.38 10.21
C LEU A 49 -11.61 -4.39 9.47
N ILE A 50 -11.59 -4.35 8.14
CA ILE A 50 -12.80 -4.36 7.31
C ILE A 50 -13.57 -5.66 7.51
N TYR A 51 -12.94 -6.81 7.22
CA TYR A 51 -13.64 -8.10 7.26
C TYR A 51 -13.94 -8.57 8.68
N GLY A 52 -13.05 -8.28 9.64
CA GLY A 52 -13.28 -8.56 11.06
C GLY A 52 -14.43 -7.72 11.62
N GLY A 53 -14.49 -6.43 11.28
CA GLY A 53 -15.59 -5.55 11.66
C GLY A 53 -16.94 -5.98 11.08
N LEU A 54 -16.96 -6.35 9.79
CA LEU A 54 -18.15 -6.88 9.13
C LEU A 54 -18.62 -8.20 9.78
N ALA A 55 -17.71 -9.15 10.02
CA ALA A 55 -18.03 -10.43 10.65
C ALA A 55 -18.53 -10.26 12.09
N PHE A 56 -17.90 -9.37 12.86
CA PHE A 56 -18.32 -9.04 14.23
C PHE A 56 -19.72 -8.40 14.23
N GLY A 57 -19.95 -7.41 13.37
CA GLY A 57 -21.26 -6.76 13.23
C GLY A 57 -22.36 -7.75 12.82
N PHE A 58 -22.07 -8.64 11.86
CA PHE A 58 -22.98 -9.72 11.49
C PHE A 58 -23.27 -10.67 12.66
N THR A 59 -22.26 -11.02 13.43
CA THR A 59 -22.41 -11.90 14.62
C THR A 59 -23.30 -11.26 15.67
N LEU A 60 -23.10 -9.97 15.98
CA LEU A 60 -23.96 -9.23 16.90
C LEU A 60 -25.40 -9.13 16.39
N PHE A 61 -25.57 -8.87 15.10
CA PHE A 61 -26.90 -8.84 14.46
C PHE A 61 -27.63 -10.18 14.62
N MET A 62 -26.95 -11.28 14.31
CA MET A 62 -27.51 -12.63 14.49
C MET A 62 -27.79 -12.95 15.96
N ALA A 63 -26.90 -12.57 16.88
CA ALA A 63 -27.13 -12.76 18.31
C ALA A 63 -28.38 -12.01 18.79
N GLY A 64 -28.57 -10.77 18.33
CA GLY A 64 -29.79 -9.99 18.60
C GLY A 64 -31.05 -10.65 18.05
N TYR A 65 -31.00 -11.15 16.81
CA TYR A 65 -32.12 -11.89 16.20
C TYR A 65 -32.50 -13.16 16.98
N LEU A 66 -31.50 -13.90 17.48
CA LEU A 66 -31.72 -15.17 18.19
C LEU A 66 -32.17 -15.00 19.64
N LEU A 67 -32.02 -13.80 20.23
CA LEU A 67 -32.46 -13.49 21.59
C LEU A 67 -33.93 -13.05 21.66
N GLN A 68 -34.61 -12.92 20.52
CA GLN A 68 -36.03 -12.57 20.42
C GLN A 68 -36.89 -13.84 20.33
#